data_AF-A0A1F8D3H2-F1
#
_entry.id   AF-A0A1F8D3H2-F1
#
_cell.length_a   1.000
_cell.length_b   1.000
_cell.length_c   1.000
_cell.angle_alpha   90.00
_cell.angle_beta   90.00
_cell.angle_gamma   90.00
#
_symmetry.space_group_name_H-M   'P 1'
#
loop_
_entity.id
_entity.type
_entity.pdbx_description
1 polymer ?
#
loop_
_entity_poly.entity_id
_entity_poly.type
_entity_poly.pdbx_seq_one_letter_code
_entity_poly.pdbx_strand_id
1 'polypeptide(L)'
;MRETRDTLLLNRKNNLVLAALIFLIPTQVGYHFWPDFAHVFGIRVDYLSPAIYLTDLLVLLLFFLWAKTKPKINRKTIARLIFLMLFAFVNILLAKNTGAALYKWIKIFEFVFFGYYLFSLKGVDIKKQIMRPLGLSLLFFSSVGILQFIKQGTIGGLLYFLGERSFTASLPGIALVDIGGSQYLRAYSTFSHPNSLAGFLATGLILLAFSKESRRFKMVVFTLGLAALLFSFSLGALLGLVVVLLFYLTVRILPKTFKKGLLAIVFLAIVLSLAQTVYSRSYLKADDLTEDVHNRLVLAVAAGELSSSSPIWGVGLNNFIVRLPEIKSVAGFSVGRQPVHNIFLLALAEAGIPGLLLLTLLLTKAASTAAKNGKILFGLAIIFMVVTGLVDHYWLTLQQNQLLASLVLGLSLREGS
;
A
#
# COMPACT_ATOMS: atom_id res chain seq x y z
N MET A 1 0.84 -43.86 -2.47
CA MET A 1 -0.44 -43.48 -1.83
C MET A 1 -0.29 -42.54 -0.63
N ARG A 2 0.59 -42.81 0.37
CA ARG A 2 0.82 -41.89 1.51
C ARG A 2 1.39 -40.52 1.07
N GLU A 3 2.42 -40.52 0.23
CA GLU A 3 3.08 -39.30 -0.27
C GLU A 3 2.13 -38.37 -1.07
N THR A 4 1.19 -38.95 -1.80
CA THR A 4 0.13 -38.22 -2.53
C THR A 4 -0.87 -37.58 -1.57
N ARG A 5 -1.23 -38.28 -0.48
CA ARG A 5 -2.17 -37.78 0.55
C ARG A 5 -1.55 -36.62 1.35
N ASP A 6 -0.27 -36.72 1.70
CA ASP A 6 0.44 -35.69 2.46
C ASP A 6 0.60 -34.40 1.64
N THR A 7 0.91 -34.54 0.34
CA THR A 7 0.98 -33.40 -0.59
C THR A 7 -0.37 -32.70 -0.75
N LEU A 8 -1.46 -33.46 -0.87
CA LEU A 8 -2.82 -32.91 -0.95
C LEU A 8 -3.22 -32.17 0.34
N LEU A 9 -2.89 -32.73 1.51
CA LEU A 9 -3.15 -32.09 2.80
C LEU A 9 -2.37 -30.79 2.96
N LEU A 10 -1.09 -30.77 2.55
CA LEU A 10 -0.26 -29.57 2.58
C LEU A 10 -0.83 -28.46 1.68
N ASN A 11 -1.26 -28.81 0.46
CA ASN A 11 -1.90 -27.86 -0.46
C ASN A 11 -3.22 -27.30 0.09
N ARG A 12 -4.03 -28.13 0.75
CA ARG A 12 -5.26 -27.66 1.42
C ARG A 12 -4.96 -26.66 2.53
N LYS A 13 -3.97 -26.95 3.37
CA LYS A 13 -3.52 -26.02 4.43
C LYS A 13 -3.03 -24.70 3.84
N ASN A 14 -2.17 -24.75 2.82
CA ASN A 14 -1.70 -23.55 2.10
C ASN A 14 -2.85 -22.70 1.56
N ASN A 15 -3.83 -23.33 0.91
CA ASN A 15 -4.98 -22.63 0.35
C ASN A 15 -5.86 -21.98 1.42
N LEU A 16 -6.03 -22.64 2.57
CA LEU A 16 -6.80 -22.09 3.69
C LEU A 16 -6.09 -20.88 4.31
N VAL A 17 -4.80 -20.98 4.59
CA VAL A 17 -4.01 -19.88 5.16
C VAL A 17 -3.96 -18.70 4.18
N LEU A 18 -3.81 -18.96 2.87
CA LEU A 18 -3.85 -17.91 1.86
C LEU A 18 -5.20 -17.19 1.83
N ALA A 19 -6.32 -17.94 1.85
CA ALA A 19 -7.65 -17.35 1.88
C ALA A 19 -7.88 -16.54 3.16
N ALA A 20 -7.42 -17.03 4.31
CA ALA A 20 -7.49 -16.31 5.58
C ALA A 20 -6.67 -15.01 5.56
N LEU A 21 -5.43 -15.07 5.05
CA LEU A 21 -4.59 -13.88 4.89
C LEU A 21 -5.27 -12.84 4.00
N ILE A 22 -5.78 -13.24 2.84
CA ILE A 22 -6.45 -12.31 1.90
C ILE A 22 -7.69 -11.68 2.53
N PHE A 23 -8.49 -12.47 3.27
CA PHE A 23 -9.64 -11.93 3.99
C PHE A 23 -9.21 -10.90 5.05
N LEU A 24 -8.13 -11.19 5.78
CA LEU A 24 -7.62 -10.38 6.88
C LEU A 24 -6.66 -9.27 6.46
N ILE A 25 -6.38 -9.03 5.17
CA ILE A 25 -5.49 -7.94 4.73
C ILE A 25 -5.82 -6.60 5.43
N PRO A 26 -7.09 -6.18 5.57
CA PRO A 26 -7.42 -4.90 6.20
C PRO A 26 -7.23 -4.84 7.72
N THR A 27 -7.00 -5.97 8.40
CA THR A 27 -6.87 -5.99 9.86
C THR A 27 -5.66 -5.17 10.31
N GLN A 28 -5.82 -4.42 11.39
CA GLN A 28 -4.72 -3.70 12.06
C GLN A 28 -4.29 -4.38 13.36
N VAL A 29 -4.68 -5.65 13.58
CA VAL A 29 -4.24 -6.40 14.77
C VAL A 29 -2.73 -6.57 14.71
N GLY A 30 -2.03 -5.94 15.63
CA GLY A 30 -0.59 -6.05 15.77
C GLY A 30 -0.13 -5.56 17.13
N TYR A 31 1.01 -6.10 17.57
CA TYR A 31 1.69 -5.67 18.78
C TYR A 31 2.82 -4.71 18.40
N HIS A 32 2.77 -3.50 18.92
CA HIS A 32 3.73 -2.43 18.65
C HIS A 32 4.80 -2.37 19.75
N PHE A 33 6.06 -2.36 19.34
CA PHE A 33 7.23 -2.16 20.20
C PHE A 33 7.65 -0.69 20.16
N TRP A 34 8.20 -0.21 21.28
CA TRP A 34 8.59 1.20 21.46
C TRP A 34 10.04 1.34 21.93
N PRO A 35 11.02 0.88 21.14
CA PRO A 35 12.43 1.13 21.44
C PRO A 35 12.74 2.64 21.37
N ASP A 36 13.87 3.06 21.93
CA ASP A 36 14.26 4.49 21.97
C ASP A 36 14.24 5.13 20.58
N PHE A 37 14.67 4.38 19.55
CA PHE A 37 14.68 4.85 18.17
C PHE A 37 13.28 5.04 17.54
N ALA A 38 12.21 4.58 18.18
CA ALA A 38 10.83 4.82 17.75
C ALA A 38 10.26 6.17 18.25
N HIS A 39 11.10 6.96 18.93
CA HIS A 39 10.74 8.27 19.44
C HIS A 39 11.41 9.38 18.65
N VAL A 40 10.68 10.46 18.39
CA VAL A 40 11.21 11.72 17.86
C VAL A 40 10.89 12.80 18.89
N PHE A 41 11.92 13.45 19.45
CA PHE A 41 11.80 14.38 20.58
C PHE A 41 11.08 13.80 21.80
N GLY A 42 11.32 12.52 22.12
CA GLY A 42 10.67 11.83 23.23
C GLY A 42 9.21 11.42 22.97
N ILE A 43 8.69 11.64 21.77
CA ILE A 43 7.32 11.31 21.39
C ILE A 43 7.30 10.08 20.51
N ARG A 44 6.42 9.14 20.85
CA ARG A 44 6.17 7.94 20.05
C ARG A 44 5.70 8.29 18.64
N VAL A 45 6.33 7.68 17.64
CA VAL A 45 5.93 7.80 16.24
C VAL A 45 5.55 6.44 15.71
N ASP A 46 4.26 6.23 15.42
CA ASP A 46 3.71 4.95 14.96
C ASP A 46 4.44 4.38 13.74
N TYR A 47 4.87 5.22 12.81
CA TYR A 47 5.63 4.82 11.62
C TYR A 47 7.02 4.26 11.92
N LEU A 48 7.61 4.61 13.07
CA LEU A 48 8.92 4.13 13.51
C LEU A 48 8.83 2.91 14.43
N SER A 49 7.63 2.61 14.93
CA SER A 49 7.39 1.47 15.81
C SER A 49 7.58 0.16 15.04
N PRO A 50 8.50 -0.72 15.47
CA PRO A 50 8.49 -2.11 15.04
C PRO A 50 7.19 -2.74 15.51
N ALA A 51 6.50 -3.48 14.65
CA ALA A 51 5.26 -4.15 14.98
C ALA A 51 5.23 -5.57 14.40
N ILE A 52 4.57 -6.47 15.13
CA ILE A 52 4.25 -7.81 14.63
C ILE A 52 2.74 -7.86 14.45
N TYR A 53 2.30 -7.88 13.19
CA TYR A 53 0.89 -7.97 12.83
C TYR A 53 0.43 -9.43 12.77
N LEU A 54 -0.87 -9.65 12.96
CA LEU A 54 -1.51 -10.95 12.71
C LEU A 54 -1.23 -11.45 11.27
N THR A 55 -1.21 -10.52 10.30
CA THR A 55 -0.89 -10.84 8.91
C THR A 55 0.55 -11.32 8.72
N ASP A 56 1.49 -10.84 9.52
CA ASP A 56 2.90 -11.29 9.49
C ASP A 56 3.00 -12.77 9.90
N LEU A 57 2.24 -13.16 10.92
CA LEU A 57 2.18 -14.55 11.38
C LEU A 57 1.58 -15.46 10.31
N LEU A 58 0.59 -14.98 9.56
CA LEU A 58 -0.01 -15.73 8.44
C LEU A 58 0.95 -15.83 7.25
N VAL A 59 1.68 -14.77 6.91
CA VAL A 59 2.72 -14.80 5.87
C VAL A 59 3.85 -15.74 6.27
N LEU A 60 4.28 -15.72 7.53
CA LEU A 60 5.29 -16.63 8.06
C LEU A 60 4.82 -18.09 8.03
N LEU A 61 3.55 -18.35 8.37
CA LEU A 61 2.96 -19.68 8.24
C LEU A 61 2.92 -20.15 6.78
N LEU A 62 2.56 -19.25 5.84
CA LEU A 62 2.64 -19.54 4.41
C LEU A 62 4.07 -19.87 3.98
N PHE A 63 5.07 -19.15 4.49
CA PHE A 63 6.48 -19.44 4.22
C PHE A 63 6.84 -20.86 4.64
N PHE A 64 6.55 -21.27 5.88
CA PHE A 64 6.88 -22.60 6.35
C PHE A 64 6.16 -23.72 5.58
N LEU A 65 4.87 -23.53 5.27
CA LEU A 65 4.11 -24.51 4.49
C LEU A 65 4.58 -24.58 3.04
N TRP A 66 4.95 -23.45 2.43
CA TRP A 66 5.54 -23.38 1.09
C TRP A 66 6.94 -24.01 1.07
N ALA A 67 7.80 -23.74 2.04
CA ALA A 67 9.14 -24.32 2.13
C ALA A 67 9.10 -25.86 2.20
N LYS A 68 8.09 -26.44 2.88
CA LYS A 68 7.86 -27.89 2.92
C LYS A 68 7.59 -28.51 1.54
N THR A 69 7.13 -27.72 0.56
CA THR A 69 6.95 -28.18 -0.84
C THR A 69 8.27 -28.26 -1.60
N LYS A 70 9.40 -27.85 -1.00
CA LYS A 70 10.74 -27.81 -1.61
C LYS A 70 10.73 -27.08 -2.97
N PRO A 71 10.27 -25.82 -3.02
CA PRO A 71 10.10 -25.08 -4.25
C PRO A 71 11.45 -24.87 -4.95
N LYS A 72 11.49 -25.09 -6.28
CA LYS A 72 12.69 -24.82 -7.09
C LYS A 72 12.77 -23.33 -7.41
N ILE A 73 13.70 -22.63 -6.76
CA ILE A 73 14.00 -21.22 -7.04
C ILE A 73 15.08 -21.16 -8.13
N ASN A 74 14.83 -20.41 -9.19
CA ASN A 74 15.79 -20.29 -10.29
C ASN A 74 16.97 -19.35 -9.94
N ARG A 75 18.13 -19.54 -10.59
CA ARG A 75 19.36 -18.75 -10.36
C ARG A 75 19.15 -17.25 -10.55
N LYS A 76 18.29 -16.82 -11.50
CA LYS A 76 18.00 -15.40 -11.75
C LYS A 76 17.26 -14.76 -10.57
N THR A 77 16.34 -15.48 -9.94
CA THR A 77 15.63 -15.03 -8.73
C THR A 77 16.59 -14.92 -7.56
N ILE A 78 17.47 -15.91 -7.37
CA ILE A 78 18.50 -15.86 -6.31
C ILE A 78 19.42 -14.64 -6.51
N ALA A 79 19.91 -14.41 -7.73
CA ALA A 79 20.76 -13.25 -8.03
C ALA A 79 20.06 -11.91 -7.73
N ARG A 80 18.75 -11.79 -8.05
CA ARG A 80 17.95 -10.60 -7.73
C ARG A 80 17.77 -10.41 -6.21
N LEU A 81 17.57 -11.49 -5.47
CA LEU A 81 17.48 -11.44 -4.00
C LEU A 81 18.81 -11.04 -3.38
N ILE A 82 19.93 -11.57 -3.87
CA ILE A 82 21.28 -11.16 -3.42
C ILE A 82 21.51 -9.69 -3.70
N PHE A 83 21.19 -9.21 -4.90
CA PHE A 83 21.28 -7.78 -5.22
C PHE A 83 20.42 -6.94 -4.27
N LEU A 84 19.17 -7.34 -4.00
CA LEU A 84 18.29 -6.63 -3.07
C LEU A 84 18.83 -6.65 -1.64
N MET A 85 19.43 -7.76 -1.18
CA MET A 85 20.07 -7.86 0.15
C MET A 85 21.31 -6.96 0.26
N LEU A 86 22.14 -6.89 -0.78
CA LEU A 86 23.30 -5.98 -0.80
C LEU A 86 22.84 -4.52 -0.79
N PHE A 87 21.82 -4.19 -1.57
CA PHE A 87 21.22 -2.87 -1.56
C PHE A 87 20.64 -2.50 -0.19
N ALA A 88 19.90 -3.43 0.45
CA ALA A 88 19.38 -3.26 1.79
C ALA A 88 20.48 -3.05 2.83
N PHE A 89 21.56 -3.84 2.76
CA PHE A 89 22.70 -3.73 3.66
C PHE A 89 23.33 -2.33 3.59
N VAL A 90 23.63 -1.83 2.39
CA VAL A 90 24.19 -0.48 2.21
C VAL A 90 23.21 0.59 2.70
N ASN A 91 21.92 0.48 2.36
CA ASN A 91 20.91 1.45 2.80
C ASN A 91 20.73 1.49 4.32
N ILE A 92 20.84 0.34 5.01
CA ILE A 92 20.82 0.27 6.49
C ILE A 92 22.06 0.91 7.09
N LEU A 93 23.26 0.63 6.55
CA LEU A 93 24.51 1.20 7.07
C LEU A 93 24.55 2.73 6.99
N LEU A 94 23.93 3.31 5.97
CA LEU A 94 23.88 4.75 5.75
C LEU A 94 22.73 5.46 6.51
N ALA A 95 21.85 4.70 7.15
CA ALA A 95 20.70 5.24 7.87
C ALA A 95 21.10 5.86 9.22
N LYS A 96 20.51 7.01 9.57
CA LYS A 96 20.71 7.64 10.89
C LYS A 96 20.12 6.77 12.01
N ASN A 97 18.95 6.22 11.76
CA ASN A 97 18.26 5.25 12.59
C ASN A 97 18.29 3.89 11.89
N THR A 98 19.34 3.14 12.20
CA THR A 98 19.60 1.81 11.64
C THR A 98 18.54 0.79 12.07
N GLY A 99 17.98 0.92 13.28
CA GLY A 99 16.91 0.07 13.79
C GLY A 99 15.61 0.19 12.98
N ALA A 100 15.19 1.43 12.70
CA ALA A 100 14.03 1.70 11.84
C ALA A 100 14.24 1.21 10.40
N ALA A 101 15.44 1.42 9.84
CA ALA A 101 15.78 0.93 8.50
C ALA A 101 15.79 -0.60 8.42
N LEU A 102 16.41 -1.27 9.40
CA LEU A 102 16.44 -2.73 9.48
C LEU A 102 15.03 -3.32 9.54
N TYR A 103 14.19 -2.80 10.44
CA TYR A 103 12.80 -3.24 10.54
C TYR A 103 12.05 -3.05 9.22
N LYS A 104 12.19 -1.88 8.56
CA LYS A 104 11.51 -1.63 7.28
C LYS A 104 11.98 -2.57 6.17
N TRP A 105 13.26 -2.91 6.12
CA TRP A 105 13.78 -3.90 5.18
C TRP A 105 13.26 -5.31 5.47
N ILE A 106 13.13 -5.72 6.74
CA ILE A 106 12.47 -6.99 7.12
C ILE A 106 11.05 -7.05 6.54
N LYS A 107 10.27 -5.96 6.68
CA LYS A 107 8.92 -5.86 6.09
C LYS A 107 8.96 -5.93 4.56
N ILE A 108 9.90 -5.26 3.90
CA ILE A 108 10.05 -5.38 2.44
C ILE A 108 10.34 -6.82 2.02
N PHE A 109 11.22 -7.55 2.71
CA PHE A 109 11.50 -8.94 2.41
C PHE A 109 10.28 -9.84 2.61
N GLU A 110 9.46 -9.59 3.63
CA GLU A 110 8.17 -10.26 3.83
C GLU A 110 7.22 -10.04 2.63
N PHE A 111 7.06 -8.78 2.20
CA PHE A 111 6.21 -8.42 1.07
C PHE A 111 6.72 -8.94 -0.28
N VAL A 112 8.05 -8.98 -0.47
CA VAL A 112 8.71 -9.60 -1.63
C VAL A 112 8.48 -11.11 -1.61
N PHE A 113 8.60 -11.75 -0.45
CA PHE A 113 8.27 -13.17 -0.29
C PHE A 113 6.80 -13.42 -0.64
N PHE A 114 5.85 -12.67 -0.09
CA PHE A 114 4.43 -12.89 -0.36
C PHE A 114 4.09 -12.72 -1.85
N GLY A 115 4.65 -11.69 -2.50
CA GLY A 115 4.51 -11.51 -3.96
C GLY A 115 5.14 -12.66 -4.75
N TYR A 116 6.32 -13.14 -4.35
CA TYR A 116 6.99 -14.28 -4.98
C TYR A 116 6.23 -15.60 -4.77
N TYR A 117 5.68 -15.83 -3.57
CA TYR A 117 4.83 -16.96 -3.25
C TYR A 117 3.66 -17.02 -4.24
N LEU A 118 2.91 -15.93 -4.39
CA LEU A 118 1.79 -15.81 -5.32
C LEU A 118 2.19 -16.03 -6.79
N PHE A 119 3.33 -15.47 -7.19
CA PHE A 119 3.91 -15.69 -8.51
C PHE A 119 4.21 -17.18 -8.75
N SER A 120 4.72 -17.89 -7.73
CA SER A 120 5.13 -19.29 -7.83
C SER A 120 3.98 -20.31 -7.72
N LEU A 121 2.76 -19.87 -7.35
CA LEU A 121 1.62 -20.76 -7.15
C LEU A 121 1.25 -21.52 -8.43
N LYS A 122 1.17 -22.86 -8.31
CA LYS A 122 0.66 -23.77 -9.35
C LYS A 122 -0.65 -24.40 -8.91
N GLY A 123 -1.61 -24.54 -9.83
CA GLY A 123 -2.88 -25.24 -9.56
C GLY A 123 -3.84 -24.55 -8.57
N VAL A 124 -3.61 -23.27 -8.23
CA VAL A 124 -4.50 -22.51 -7.34
C VAL A 124 -5.71 -22.00 -8.13
N ASP A 125 -6.89 -22.25 -7.58
CA ASP A 125 -8.17 -21.71 -8.03
C ASP A 125 -8.28 -20.25 -7.56
N ILE A 126 -7.79 -19.33 -8.40
CA ILE A 126 -7.79 -17.88 -8.13
C ILE A 126 -9.16 -17.36 -7.72
N LYS A 127 -10.25 -17.95 -8.24
CA LYS A 127 -11.60 -17.57 -7.82
C LYS A 127 -11.80 -17.91 -6.33
N LYS A 128 -11.60 -19.17 -5.94
CA LYS A 128 -11.89 -19.65 -4.58
C LYS A 128 -10.90 -19.16 -3.53
N GLN A 129 -9.60 -19.13 -3.83
CA GLN A 129 -8.58 -18.80 -2.84
C GLN A 129 -8.25 -17.30 -2.78
N ILE A 130 -8.59 -16.51 -3.80
CA ILE A 130 -8.21 -15.09 -3.86
C ILE A 130 -9.41 -14.17 -4.04
N MET A 131 -10.16 -14.32 -5.13
CA MET A 131 -11.25 -13.38 -5.44
C MET A 131 -12.39 -13.46 -4.43
N ARG A 132 -12.79 -14.67 -4.02
CA ARG A 132 -13.87 -14.85 -3.04
C ARG A 132 -13.49 -14.32 -1.65
N PRO A 133 -12.32 -14.66 -1.05
CA PRO A 133 -11.90 -14.06 0.21
C PRO A 133 -11.73 -12.54 0.13
N LEU A 134 -11.17 -12.02 -0.97
CA LEU A 134 -11.07 -10.58 -1.18
C LEU A 134 -12.45 -9.92 -1.24
N GLY A 135 -13.42 -10.51 -1.93
CA GLY A 135 -14.80 -10.00 -1.97
C GLY A 135 -15.51 -10.05 -0.62
N LEU A 136 -15.29 -11.10 0.17
CA LEU A 136 -15.81 -11.17 1.54
C LEU A 136 -15.17 -10.12 2.44
N SER A 137 -13.87 -9.88 2.25
CA SER A 137 -13.13 -8.81 2.95
C SER A 137 -13.71 -7.45 2.60
N LEU A 138 -13.86 -7.14 1.32
CA LEU A 138 -14.45 -5.89 0.84
C LEU A 138 -15.86 -5.69 1.41
N LEU A 139 -16.70 -6.71 1.40
CA LEU A 139 -18.04 -6.65 2.00
C LEU A 139 -17.96 -6.27 3.48
N PHE A 140 -17.19 -7.04 4.26
CA PHE A 140 -17.10 -6.87 5.71
C PHE A 140 -16.53 -5.49 6.08
N PHE A 141 -15.36 -5.13 5.56
CA PHE A 141 -14.71 -3.88 5.93
C PHE A 141 -15.40 -2.65 5.34
N SER A 142 -16.15 -2.77 4.24
CA SER A 142 -17.04 -1.69 3.76
C SER A 142 -18.21 -1.47 4.72
N SER A 143 -18.86 -2.55 5.17
CA SER A 143 -19.95 -2.46 6.14
C SER A 143 -19.50 -1.81 7.44
N VAL A 144 -18.33 -2.18 7.97
CA VAL A 144 -17.74 -1.55 9.16
C VAL A 144 -17.50 -0.05 8.92
N GLY A 145 -16.91 0.34 7.79
CA GLY A 145 -16.67 1.74 7.46
C GLY A 145 -17.95 2.58 7.33
N ILE A 146 -18.99 2.03 6.70
CA ILE A 146 -20.31 2.68 6.58
C ILE A 146 -20.94 2.86 7.96
N LEU A 147 -20.90 1.83 8.81
CA LEU A 147 -21.46 1.89 10.16
C LEU A 147 -20.71 2.90 11.05
N GLN A 148 -19.38 2.99 10.95
CA GLN A 148 -18.61 4.03 11.64
C GLN A 148 -18.97 5.43 11.15
N PHE A 149 -19.17 5.62 9.84
CA PHE A 149 -19.64 6.88 9.27
C PHE A 149 -21.02 7.25 9.85
N ILE A 150 -21.99 6.32 9.87
CA ILE A 150 -23.32 6.59 10.43
C ILE A 150 -23.23 6.89 11.94
N LYS A 151 -22.42 6.13 12.69
CA LYS A 151 -22.26 6.28 14.14
C LYS A 151 -21.42 7.51 14.55
N GLN A 152 -20.65 8.09 13.63
CA GLN A 152 -19.69 9.17 13.89
C GLN A 152 -18.60 8.77 14.92
N GLY A 153 -18.22 7.50 14.93
CA GLY A 153 -17.18 6.96 15.82
C GLY A 153 -16.98 5.46 15.65
N THR A 154 -16.04 4.91 16.42
CA THR A 154 -15.77 3.47 16.51
C THR A 154 -17.02 2.67 16.86
N ILE A 155 -17.22 1.52 16.22
CA ILE A 155 -18.32 0.59 16.52
C ILE A 155 -18.05 -0.11 17.86
N GLY A 156 -16.86 -0.68 18.03
CA GLY A 156 -16.38 -1.31 19.25
C GLY A 156 -16.71 -2.81 19.34
N GLY A 157 -16.59 -3.37 20.55
CA GLY A 157 -16.88 -4.77 20.82
C GLY A 157 -15.90 -5.73 20.15
N LEU A 158 -16.41 -6.74 19.45
CA LEU A 158 -15.58 -7.77 18.79
C LEU A 158 -14.66 -7.21 17.69
N LEU A 159 -14.98 -6.05 17.14
CA LEU A 159 -14.18 -5.40 16.10
C LEU A 159 -12.81 -4.91 16.61
N TYR A 160 -12.67 -4.68 17.92
CA TYR A 160 -11.36 -4.42 18.54
C TYR A 160 -10.36 -5.55 18.25
N PHE A 161 -10.82 -6.80 18.36
CA PHE A 161 -10.00 -7.99 18.05
C PHE A 161 -9.76 -8.19 16.54
N LEU A 162 -10.39 -7.40 15.69
CA LEU A 162 -10.14 -7.33 14.25
C LEU A 162 -9.31 -6.09 13.87
N GLY A 163 -8.85 -5.33 14.86
CA GLY A 163 -7.95 -4.19 14.68
C GLY A 163 -8.67 -2.84 14.54
N GLU A 164 -9.93 -2.75 14.96
CA GLU A 164 -10.61 -1.47 15.04
C GLU A 164 -10.00 -0.59 16.15
N ARG A 165 -9.62 0.64 15.79
CA ARG A 165 -9.11 1.63 16.74
C ARG A 165 -10.27 2.29 17.49
N SER A 166 -10.02 2.72 18.73
CA SER A 166 -10.94 3.58 19.48
C SER A 166 -10.74 5.05 19.10
N PHE A 167 -11.77 5.68 18.53
CA PHE A 167 -11.79 7.08 18.13
C PHE A 167 -13.23 7.61 18.03
N THR A 168 -13.35 8.92 18.06
CA THR A 168 -14.59 9.69 17.89
C THR A 168 -14.33 10.87 16.94
N ALA A 169 -15.38 11.49 16.42
CA ALA A 169 -15.25 12.71 15.61
C ALA A 169 -14.58 13.88 16.35
N SER A 170 -14.55 13.86 17.70
CA SER A 170 -13.92 14.89 18.53
C SER A 170 -12.43 14.67 18.80
N LEU A 171 -11.84 13.54 18.39
CA LEU A 171 -10.43 13.24 18.66
C LEU A 171 -9.52 14.10 17.77
N PRO A 172 -8.52 14.81 18.32
CA PRO A 172 -7.57 15.58 17.51
C PRO A 172 -6.84 14.71 16.48
N GLY A 173 -6.73 15.22 15.25
CA GLY A 173 -6.06 14.52 14.15
C GLY A 173 -6.89 13.44 13.45
N ILE A 174 -8.16 13.26 13.82
CA ILE A 174 -9.10 12.48 13.01
C ILE A 174 -9.49 13.28 11.77
N ALA A 175 -9.37 12.67 10.60
CA ALA A 175 -9.84 13.24 9.34
C ALA A 175 -11.37 13.30 9.32
N LEU A 176 -11.86 14.53 9.29
CA LEU A 176 -13.26 14.89 9.13
C LEU A 176 -13.52 15.39 7.70
N VAL A 177 -14.78 15.58 7.38
CA VAL A 177 -15.25 16.27 6.17
C VAL A 177 -16.26 17.34 6.59
N ASP A 178 -16.14 18.53 6.01
CA ASP A 178 -17.13 19.58 6.17
C ASP A 178 -18.30 19.34 5.20
N ILE A 179 -19.50 19.19 5.75
CA ILE A 179 -20.74 19.11 4.98
C ILE A 179 -21.71 20.14 5.56
N GLY A 180 -21.86 21.26 4.84
CA GLY A 180 -22.79 22.33 5.23
C GLY A 180 -22.37 23.08 6.50
N GLY A 181 -21.06 23.25 6.73
CA GLY A 181 -20.50 23.91 7.92
C GLY A 181 -20.41 23.01 9.15
N SER A 182 -20.78 21.73 9.01
CA SER A 182 -20.71 20.72 10.07
C SER A 182 -19.64 19.68 9.77
N GLN A 183 -18.87 19.30 10.79
CA GLN A 183 -17.78 18.34 10.66
C GLN A 183 -18.28 16.90 10.89
N TYR A 184 -18.06 16.03 9.91
CA TYR A 184 -18.43 14.63 9.96
C TYR A 184 -17.20 13.72 9.85
N LEU A 185 -17.20 12.64 10.63
CA LEU A 185 -16.24 11.57 10.51
C LEU A 185 -16.34 10.91 9.12
N ARG A 186 -15.20 10.72 8.45
CA ARG A 186 -15.09 9.95 7.19
C ARG A 186 -15.05 8.44 7.48
N ALA A 187 -15.32 7.58 6.51
CA ALA A 187 -15.23 6.12 6.72
C ALA A 187 -13.76 5.65 6.90
N TYR A 188 -13.44 4.99 8.02
CA TYR A 188 -12.11 4.44 8.34
C TYR A 188 -12.04 2.91 8.26
N SER A 189 -13.09 2.23 8.69
CA SER A 189 -13.07 0.80 9.00
C SER A 189 -11.95 0.48 10.02
N THR A 190 -11.05 -0.45 9.69
CA THR A 190 -9.86 -0.78 10.49
C THR A 190 -8.58 -0.11 9.99
N PHE A 191 -8.68 0.89 9.12
CA PHE A 191 -7.50 1.60 8.61
C PHE A 191 -7.12 2.78 9.50
N SER A 192 -5.86 3.20 9.42
CA SER A 192 -5.37 4.39 10.12
C SER A 192 -5.84 5.70 9.49
N HIS A 193 -6.30 5.67 8.23
CA HIS A 193 -6.75 6.85 7.49
C HIS A 193 -7.80 6.49 6.39
N PRO A 194 -8.79 7.36 6.09
CA PRO A 194 -9.84 7.08 5.10
C PRO A 194 -9.30 6.90 3.68
N ASN A 195 -8.22 7.61 3.30
CA ASN A 195 -7.59 7.42 1.98
C ASN A 195 -7.02 6.00 1.82
N SER A 196 -6.52 5.41 2.91
CA SER A 196 -5.96 4.06 2.91
C SER A 196 -7.06 3.03 2.66
N LEU A 197 -8.21 3.19 3.34
CA LEU A 197 -9.43 2.40 3.09
C LEU A 197 -9.87 2.55 1.64
N ALA A 198 -9.99 3.78 1.14
CA ALA A 198 -10.39 4.06 -0.24
C ALA A 198 -9.48 3.37 -1.25
N GLY A 199 -8.16 3.41 -1.02
CA GLY A 199 -7.17 2.73 -1.84
C GLY A 199 -7.36 1.21 -1.87
N PHE A 200 -7.66 0.59 -0.72
CA PHE A 200 -7.99 -0.83 -0.62
C PHE A 200 -9.29 -1.17 -1.35
N LEU A 201 -10.37 -0.42 -1.09
CA LEU A 201 -11.69 -0.64 -1.69
C LEU A 201 -11.64 -0.51 -3.22
N ALA A 202 -11.08 0.59 -3.73
CA ALA A 202 -10.96 0.84 -5.17
C ALA A 202 -10.18 -0.29 -5.87
N THR A 203 -9.03 -0.67 -5.32
CA THR A 203 -8.20 -1.75 -5.89
C THR A 203 -8.94 -3.08 -5.88
N GLY A 204 -9.60 -3.42 -4.77
CA GLY A 204 -10.37 -4.66 -4.66
C GLY A 204 -11.56 -4.70 -5.63
N LEU A 205 -12.27 -3.58 -5.80
CA LEU A 205 -13.36 -3.46 -6.77
C LEU A 205 -12.87 -3.59 -8.22
N ILE A 206 -11.73 -2.97 -8.57
CA ILE A 206 -11.08 -3.15 -9.89
C ILE A 206 -10.82 -4.65 -10.12
N LEU A 207 -10.22 -5.35 -9.16
CA LEU A 207 -9.92 -6.78 -9.29
C LEU A 207 -11.19 -7.66 -9.41
N LEU A 208 -12.28 -7.28 -8.74
CA LEU A 208 -13.52 -8.06 -8.77
C LEU A 208 -14.39 -7.85 -10.00
N ALA A 209 -14.25 -6.72 -10.70
CA ALA A 209 -15.11 -6.32 -11.83
C ALA A 209 -15.33 -7.46 -12.84
N PHE A 210 -14.23 -8.10 -13.28
CA PHE A 210 -14.25 -9.22 -14.24
C PHE A 210 -13.91 -10.57 -13.61
N SER A 211 -14.01 -10.69 -12.29
CA SER A 211 -13.89 -11.99 -11.63
C SER A 211 -15.03 -12.94 -12.04
N LYS A 212 -14.76 -14.24 -11.99
CA LYS A 212 -15.71 -15.33 -12.26
C LYS A 212 -16.73 -15.56 -11.11
N GLU A 213 -16.86 -14.60 -10.19
CA GLU A 213 -17.85 -14.65 -9.11
C GLU A 213 -19.29 -14.45 -9.60
N SER A 214 -20.26 -14.88 -8.80
CA SER A 214 -21.67 -14.76 -9.16
C SER A 214 -22.09 -13.29 -9.29
N ARG A 215 -23.02 -12.99 -10.21
CA ARG A 215 -23.51 -11.62 -10.43
C ARG A 215 -24.09 -11.01 -9.15
N ARG A 216 -24.86 -11.79 -8.39
CA ARG A 216 -25.44 -11.34 -7.10
C ARG A 216 -24.36 -10.98 -6.09
N PHE A 217 -23.34 -11.82 -5.92
CA PHE A 217 -22.23 -11.54 -5.01
C PHE A 217 -21.51 -10.25 -5.41
N LYS A 218 -21.15 -10.11 -6.70
CA LYS A 218 -20.50 -8.90 -7.20
C LYS A 218 -21.36 -7.66 -6.98
N MET A 219 -22.66 -7.71 -7.27
CA MET A 219 -23.56 -6.57 -7.06
C MET A 219 -23.52 -6.07 -5.61
N VAL A 220 -23.66 -6.96 -4.63
CA VAL A 220 -23.62 -6.58 -3.21
C VAL A 220 -22.26 -5.98 -2.83
N VAL A 221 -21.16 -6.61 -3.27
CA VAL A 221 -19.80 -6.11 -3.00
C VAL A 221 -19.59 -4.72 -3.60
N PHE A 222 -20.03 -4.51 -4.84
CA PHE A 222 -19.90 -3.22 -5.52
C PHE A 222 -20.75 -2.13 -4.88
N THR A 223 -22.00 -2.43 -4.49
CA THR A 223 -22.87 -1.46 -3.85
C THR A 223 -22.29 -0.99 -2.51
N LEU A 224 -21.93 -1.92 -1.62
CA LEU A 224 -21.36 -1.56 -0.32
C LEU A 224 -19.96 -0.97 -0.44
N GLY A 225 -19.12 -1.53 -1.32
CA GLY A 225 -17.77 -1.05 -1.56
C GLY A 225 -17.74 0.37 -2.12
N LEU A 226 -18.61 0.68 -3.08
CA LEU A 226 -18.71 2.03 -3.64
C LEU A 226 -19.28 3.02 -2.63
N ALA A 227 -20.29 2.63 -1.84
CA ALA A 227 -20.83 3.47 -0.78
C ALA A 227 -19.76 3.82 0.28
N ALA A 228 -19.03 2.81 0.77
CA ALA A 228 -17.93 3.02 1.72
C ALA A 228 -16.80 3.88 1.10
N LEU A 229 -16.49 3.68 -0.18
CA LEU A 229 -15.50 4.50 -0.89
C LEU A 229 -15.96 5.97 -0.99
N LEU A 230 -17.23 6.24 -1.28
CA LEU A 230 -17.76 7.61 -1.30
C LEU A 230 -17.74 8.24 0.10
N PHE A 231 -18.17 7.52 1.13
CA PHE A 231 -18.10 7.98 2.53
C PHE A 231 -16.68 8.10 3.07
N SER A 232 -15.67 7.54 2.38
CA SER A 232 -14.28 7.82 2.70
C SER A 232 -13.88 9.24 2.29
N PHE A 233 -14.63 9.94 1.43
CA PHE A 233 -14.32 11.28 0.88
C PHE A 233 -12.89 11.43 0.34
N SER A 234 -12.29 10.35 -0.15
CA SER A 234 -10.92 10.38 -0.69
C SER A 234 -10.89 10.87 -2.14
N LEU A 235 -10.66 12.18 -2.33
CA LEU A 235 -10.57 12.78 -3.66
C LEU A 235 -9.49 12.11 -4.53
N GLY A 236 -8.33 11.79 -3.95
CA GLY A 236 -7.26 11.09 -4.66
C GLY A 236 -7.69 9.71 -5.19
N ALA A 237 -8.47 8.95 -4.41
CA ALA A 237 -9.01 7.67 -4.86
C ALA A 237 -10.07 7.84 -5.96
N LEU A 238 -10.96 8.84 -5.85
CA LEU A 238 -11.96 9.12 -6.88
C LEU A 238 -11.31 9.54 -8.20
N LEU A 239 -10.35 10.46 -8.17
CA LEU A 239 -9.59 10.87 -9.36
C LEU A 239 -8.80 9.68 -9.94
N GLY A 240 -8.20 8.85 -9.09
CA GLY A 240 -7.54 7.61 -9.51
C GLY A 240 -8.47 6.68 -10.29
N LEU A 241 -9.70 6.50 -9.83
CA LEU A 241 -10.71 5.69 -10.53
C LEU A 241 -11.11 6.30 -11.88
N VAL A 242 -11.25 7.63 -11.96
CA VAL A 242 -11.50 8.33 -13.23
C VAL A 242 -10.36 8.09 -14.22
N VAL A 243 -9.10 8.26 -13.79
CA VAL A 243 -7.93 7.99 -14.65
C VAL A 243 -7.90 6.53 -15.12
N VAL A 244 -8.18 5.58 -14.23
CA VAL A 244 -8.25 4.15 -14.57
C VAL A 244 -9.35 3.87 -15.57
N LEU A 245 -10.53 4.47 -15.40
CA LEU A 245 -11.66 4.29 -16.32
C LEU A 245 -11.33 4.85 -17.70
N LEU A 246 -10.83 6.08 -17.79
CA LEU A 246 -10.41 6.70 -19.05
C LEU A 246 -9.33 5.86 -19.73
N PHE A 247 -8.33 5.43 -18.97
CA PHE A 247 -7.27 4.56 -19.49
C PHE A 247 -7.82 3.23 -20.01
N TYR A 248 -8.72 2.58 -19.26
CA TYR A 248 -9.40 1.35 -19.68
C TYR A 248 -10.18 1.52 -20.98
N LEU A 249 -10.95 2.61 -21.11
CA LEU A 249 -11.69 2.92 -22.33
C LEU A 249 -10.72 3.13 -23.52
N THR A 250 -9.62 3.86 -23.32
CA THR A 250 -8.59 4.06 -24.36
C THR A 250 -7.99 2.73 -24.81
N VAL A 251 -7.53 1.87 -23.89
CA VAL A 251 -6.88 0.61 -24.26
C VAL A 251 -7.86 -0.44 -24.77
N ARG A 252 -9.16 -0.31 -24.49
CA ARG A 252 -10.19 -1.14 -25.12
C ARG A 252 -10.32 -0.85 -26.61
N ILE A 253 -10.17 0.41 -27.01
CA ILE A 253 -10.19 0.85 -28.42
C ILE A 253 -8.81 0.63 -29.06
N LEU A 254 -7.73 0.91 -28.32
CA LEU A 254 -6.35 0.90 -28.79
C LEU A 254 -5.46 -0.03 -27.92
N PRO A 255 -5.64 -1.37 -27.96
CA PRO A 255 -4.96 -2.27 -27.02
C PRO A 255 -3.42 -2.24 -27.12
N LYS A 256 -2.89 -1.92 -28.31
CA LYS A 256 -1.44 -1.79 -28.54
C LYS A 256 -0.81 -0.60 -27.80
N THR A 257 -1.59 0.36 -27.30
CA THR A 257 -1.08 1.55 -26.62
C THR A 257 -0.91 1.37 -25.11
N PHE A 258 -1.35 0.24 -24.52
CA PHE A 258 -1.30 0.01 -23.07
C PHE A 258 0.08 0.32 -22.47
N LYS A 259 1.15 -0.28 -23.01
CA LYS A 259 2.51 -0.07 -22.50
C LYS A 259 2.97 1.38 -22.64
N LYS A 260 2.65 2.03 -23.77
CA LYS A 260 3.03 3.44 -24.01
C LYS A 260 2.30 4.38 -23.04
N GLY A 261 0.99 4.19 -22.86
CA GLY A 261 0.19 4.97 -21.93
C GLY A 261 0.61 4.76 -20.47
N LEU A 262 0.90 3.52 -20.07
CA LEU A 262 1.46 3.21 -18.75
C LEU A 262 2.78 3.94 -18.52
N LEU A 263 3.71 3.89 -19.48
CA LEU A 263 4.99 4.59 -19.37
C LEU A 263 4.79 6.11 -19.30
N ALA A 264 3.84 6.66 -20.06
CA ALA A 264 3.50 8.08 -20.01
C ALA A 264 2.95 8.48 -18.63
N ILE A 265 2.05 7.68 -18.04
CA ILE A 265 1.50 7.93 -16.70
C ILE A 265 2.60 7.87 -15.64
N VAL A 266 3.47 6.85 -15.68
CA VAL A 266 4.57 6.74 -14.71
C VAL A 266 5.58 7.88 -14.88
N PHE A 267 5.92 8.23 -16.12
CA PHE A 267 6.80 9.37 -16.42
C PHE A 267 6.19 10.68 -15.89
N LEU A 268 4.92 10.94 -16.20
CA LEU A 268 4.20 12.11 -15.70
C LEU A 268 4.16 12.12 -14.17
N ALA A 269 3.93 10.98 -13.54
CA ALA A 269 3.92 10.86 -12.08
C ALA A 269 5.27 11.27 -11.48
N ILE A 270 6.40 10.80 -12.05
CA ILE A 270 7.74 11.19 -11.59
C ILE A 270 7.98 12.68 -11.80
N VAL A 271 7.64 13.21 -12.99
CA VAL A 271 7.81 14.65 -13.30
C VAL A 271 7.00 15.52 -12.34
N LEU A 272 5.72 15.19 -12.12
CA LEU A 272 4.86 15.92 -11.17
C LEU A 272 5.39 15.84 -9.74
N SER A 273 5.92 14.68 -9.34
CA SER A 273 6.52 14.48 -8.02
C SER A 273 7.73 15.40 -7.82
N LEU A 274 8.66 15.43 -8.78
CA LEU A 274 9.84 16.29 -8.73
C LEU A 274 9.46 17.77 -8.80
N ALA A 275 8.50 18.14 -9.66
CA ALA A 275 7.97 19.49 -9.76
C ALA A 275 7.37 19.96 -8.42
N GLN A 276 6.68 19.08 -7.68
CA GLN A 276 6.12 19.38 -6.37
C GLN A 276 7.20 19.89 -5.40
N THR A 277 8.42 19.34 -5.43
CA THR A 277 9.51 19.79 -4.53
C THR A 277 9.94 21.24 -4.77
N VAL A 278 9.85 21.71 -6.03
CA VAL A 278 10.26 23.05 -6.45
C VAL A 278 9.12 24.04 -6.26
N TYR A 279 7.95 23.75 -6.82
CA TYR A 279 6.81 24.67 -6.79
C TYR A 279 6.25 24.87 -5.39
N SER A 280 6.33 23.87 -4.51
CA SER A 280 5.82 23.99 -3.13
C SER A 280 6.46 25.17 -2.38
N ARG A 281 7.74 25.47 -2.62
CA ARG A 281 8.43 26.60 -1.96
C ARG A 281 7.77 27.95 -2.26
N SER A 282 7.25 28.12 -3.47
CA SER A 282 6.58 29.36 -3.88
C SER A 282 5.21 29.52 -3.22
N TYR A 283 4.48 28.42 -3.04
CA TYR A 283 3.14 28.43 -2.46
C TYR A 283 3.11 28.45 -0.93
N LEU A 284 4.18 28.03 -0.26
CA LEU A 284 4.26 28.08 1.21
C LEU A 284 4.20 29.50 1.80
N LYS A 285 4.35 30.53 0.98
CA LYS A 285 4.21 31.95 1.38
C LYS A 285 2.77 32.47 1.30
N ALA A 286 1.81 31.64 0.86
CA ALA A 286 0.41 32.02 0.78
C ALA A 286 -0.28 31.82 2.14
N ASP A 287 -1.03 32.82 2.60
CA ASP A 287 -1.65 32.82 3.93
C ASP A 287 -2.94 31.97 4.03
N ASP A 288 -3.59 31.66 2.90
CA ASP A 288 -4.92 31.00 2.85
C ASP A 288 -4.89 29.48 2.60
N LEU A 289 -3.80 28.79 2.95
CA LEU A 289 -3.70 27.34 2.77
C LEU A 289 -4.37 26.58 3.92
N THR A 290 -5.22 25.60 3.58
CA THR A 290 -5.71 24.64 4.58
C THR A 290 -4.55 23.83 5.16
N GLU A 291 -4.67 23.38 6.42
CA GLU A 291 -3.60 22.66 7.12
C GLU A 291 -3.13 21.42 6.34
N ASP A 292 -4.07 20.64 5.79
CA ASP A 292 -3.75 19.45 4.99
C ASP A 292 -2.89 19.78 3.76
N VAL A 293 -3.22 20.87 3.05
CA VAL A 293 -2.47 21.30 1.86
C VAL A 293 -1.11 21.84 2.29
N HIS A 294 -1.07 22.69 3.32
CA HIS A 294 0.16 23.23 3.88
C HIS A 294 1.15 22.10 4.24
N ASN A 295 0.70 21.11 5.01
CA ASN A 295 1.52 19.98 5.46
C ASN A 295 2.08 19.19 4.27
N ARG A 296 1.30 18.98 3.21
CA ARG A 296 1.76 18.29 1.98
C ARG A 296 2.86 19.06 1.26
N LEU A 297 2.74 20.39 1.17
CA LEU A 297 3.74 21.25 0.54
C LEU A 297 5.05 21.25 1.35
N VAL A 298 4.97 21.40 2.69
CA VAL A 298 6.15 21.36 3.58
C VAL A 298 6.88 20.03 3.44
N LEU A 299 6.16 18.90 3.49
CA LEU A 299 6.76 17.58 3.36
C LEU A 299 7.37 17.32 1.98
N ALA A 300 6.79 17.88 0.90
CA ALA A 300 7.37 17.79 -0.44
C ALA A 300 8.68 18.59 -0.55
N VAL A 301 8.75 19.78 0.07
CA VAL A 301 10.00 20.55 0.18
C VAL A 301 11.06 19.76 0.95
N ALA A 302 10.70 19.21 2.11
CA ALA A 302 11.61 18.40 2.92
C ALA A 302 12.11 17.16 2.14
N ALA A 303 11.25 16.50 1.36
CA ALA A 303 11.65 15.40 0.51
C ALA A 303 12.67 15.81 -0.55
N GLY A 304 12.50 16.99 -1.16
CA GLY A 304 13.48 17.54 -2.10
C GLY A 304 14.84 17.80 -1.45
N GLU A 305 14.85 18.38 -0.24
CA GLU A 305 16.08 18.65 0.51
C GLU A 305 16.81 17.36 0.93
N LEU A 306 16.09 16.39 1.50
CA LEU A 306 16.67 15.09 1.87
C LEU A 306 17.18 14.33 0.64
N SER A 307 16.42 14.32 -0.46
CA SER A 307 16.85 13.70 -1.72
C SER A 307 18.09 14.37 -2.30
N SER A 308 18.21 15.69 -2.18
CA SER A 308 19.38 16.43 -2.65
C SER A 308 20.62 16.18 -1.77
N SER A 309 20.42 15.92 -0.47
CA SER A 309 21.51 15.61 0.47
C SER A 309 22.10 14.22 0.28
N SER A 310 21.32 13.24 -0.20
CA SER A 310 21.77 11.87 -0.46
C SER A 310 21.08 11.27 -1.70
N PRO A 311 21.44 11.72 -2.92
CA PRO A 311 20.69 11.36 -4.13
C PRO A 311 20.85 9.90 -4.54
N ILE A 312 22.01 9.29 -4.27
CA ILE A 312 22.31 7.92 -4.71
C ILE A 312 21.71 6.91 -3.75
N TRP A 313 21.87 7.06 -2.44
CA TRP A 313 21.48 6.02 -1.48
C TRP A 313 20.25 6.36 -0.65
N GLY A 314 19.78 7.61 -0.72
CA GLY A 314 18.76 8.14 0.17
C GLY A 314 19.30 8.27 1.61
N VAL A 315 18.41 8.63 2.53
CA VAL A 315 18.74 8.81 3.96
C VAL A 315 18.57 7.53 4.79
N GLY A 316 18.28 6.40 4.12
CA GLY A 316 17.89 5.13 4.74
C GLY A 316 16.38 4.93 4.73
N LEU A 317 15.91 3.69 4.55
CA LEU A 317 14.49 3.38 4.66
C LEU A 317 13.94 3.72 6.05
N ASN A 318 12.70 4.22 6.08
CA ASN A 318 12.00 4.67 7.28
C ASN A 318 12.72 5.77 8.08
N ASN A 319 13.67 6.49 7.45
CA ASN A 319 14.40 7.59 8.07
C ASN A 319 13.92 8.97 7.62
N PHE A 320 12.94 9.06 6.72
CA PHE A 320 12.37 10.34 6.33
C PHE A 320 11.91 11.16 7.55
N ILE A 321 11.08 10.56 8.41
CA ILE A 321 10.55 11.21 9.62
C ILE A 321 11.66 11.51 10.63
N VAL A 322 12.63 10.62 10.77
CA VAL A 322 13.79 10.79 11.68
C VAL A 322 14.62 12.03 11.32
N ARG A 323 14.69 12.34 10.02
CA ARG A 323 15.48 13.44 9.47
C ARG A 323 14.69 14.74 9.32
N LEU A 324 13.35 14.72 9.36
CA LEU A 324 12.52 15.92 9.25
C LEU A 324 12.93 17.06 10.20
N PRO A 325 13.32 16.81 11.48
CA PRO A 325 13.74 17.89 12.36
C PRO A 325 15.02 18.63 11.95
N GLU A 326 15.80 18.07 11.03
CA GLU A 326 17.01 18.71 10.48
C GLU A 326 16.64 19.78 9.43
N ILE A 327 15.39 19.77 8.94
CA ILE A 327 14.92 20.63 7.86
C ILE A 327 14.28 21.88 8.44
N LYS A 328 14.94 23.04 8.22
CA LYS A 328 14.52 24.35 8.75
C LYS A 328 13.09 24.77 8.35
N SER A 329 12.63 24.34 7.16
CA SER A 329 11.27 24.67 6.69
C SER A 329 10.17 23.87 7.40
N VAL A 330 10.52 22.87 8.20
CA VAL A 330 9.56 22.06 8.98
C VAL A 330 9.43 22.69 10.37
N ALA A 331 8.78 23.85 10.44
CA ALA A 331 8.38 24.46 11.70
C ALA A 331 6.94 24.00 12.04
N GLY A 332 6.79 22.92 12.81
CA GLY A 332 5.46 22.46 13.22
C GLY A 332 5.43 21.03 13.79
N PHE A 333 4.72 20.87 14.90
CA PHE A 333 4.63 19.62 15.68
C PHE A 333 3.83 18.50 14.98
N SER A 334 2.86 18.85 14.12
CA SER A 334 2.04 17.90 13.35
C SER A 334 2.78 17.37 12.11
N VAL A 335 3.49 18.24 11.40
CA VAL A 335 4.22 17.91 10.16
C VAL A 335 5.37 16.91 10.40
N GLY A 336 6.07 17.02 11.53
CA GLY A 336 7.25 16.22 11.85
C GLY A 336 7.02 14.73 12.15
N ARG A 337 5.82 14.18 11.95
CA ARG A 337 5.46 12.80 12.35
C ARG A 337 4.83 11.97 11.23
N GLN A 338 4.83 12.45 10.00
CA GLN A 338 4.25 11.74 8.86
C GLN A 338 5.22 11.71 7.67
N PRO A 339 5.16 10.66 6.82
CA PRO A 339 5.90 10.61 5.56
C PRO A 339 5.41 11.67 4.56
N VAL A 340 6.24 12.02 3.58
CA VAL A 340 5.78 12.79 2.42
C VAL A 340 4.65 12.04 1.71
N HIS A 341 3.56 12.75 1.40
CA HIS A 341 2.36 12.21 0.74
C HIS A 341 2.57 11.98 -0.76
N ASN A 342 3.66 11.31 -1.12
CA ASN A 342 4.03 10.96 -2.48
C ASN A 342 5.04 9.80 -2.45
N ILE A 343 4.68 8.64 -2.98
CA ILE A 343 5.52 7.43 -2.93
C ILE A 343 6.81 7.54 -3.72
N PHE A 344 6.84 8.37 -4.78
CA PHE A 344 8.02 8.55 -5.61
C PHE A 344 9.03 9.44 -4.90
N LEU A 345 8.57 10.53 -4.27
CA LEU A 345 9.42 11.36 -3.42
C LEU A 345 9.90 10.59 -2.19
N LEU A 346 9.05 9.77 -1.58
CA LEU A 346 9.44 8.96 -0.42
C LEU A 346 10.51 7.93 -0.81
N ALA A 347 10.32 7.21 -1.93
CA ALA A 347 11.30 6.25 -2.43
C ALA A 347 12.63 6.93 -2.79
N LEU A 348 12.59 8.12 -3.39
CA LEU A 348 13.78 8.89 -3.71
C LEU A 348 14.50 9.38 -2.45
N ALA A 349 13.77 9.94 -1.48
CA ALA A 349 14.36 10.47 -0.25
C ALA A 349 14.99 9.37 0.61
N GLU A 350 14.32 8.21 0.75
CA GLU A 350 14.76 7.15 1.66
C GLU A 350 15.71 6.12 1.03
N ALA A 351 15.56 5.83 -0.27
CA ALA A 351 16.32 4.80 -0.97
C ALA A 351 17.05 5.32 -2.22
N GLY A 352 17.05 6.63 -2.46
CA GLY A 352 17.78 7.27 -3.55
C GLY A 352 17.25 6.91 -4.94
N ILE A 353 18.00 7.31 -5.95
CA ILE A 353 17.74 6.98 -7.36
C ILE A 353 17.56 5.47 -7.59
N PRO A 354 18.39 4.55 -7.05
CA PRO A 354 18.21 3.11 -7.18
C PRO A 354 16.87 2.63 -6.61
N GLY A 355 16.44 3.13 -5.45
CA GLY A 355 15.15 2.81 -4.86
C GLY A 355 13.97 3.23 -5.74
N LEU A 356 13.99 4.46 -6.25
CA LEU A 356 13.00 4.97 -7.19
C LEU A 356 12.99 4.15 -8.50
N LEU A 357 14.16 3.80 -9.04
CA LEU A 357 14.28 2.96 -10.23
C LEU A 357 13.72 1.56 -10.00
N LEU A 358 14.01 0.93 -8.85
CA LEU A 358 13.47 -0.39 -8.53
C LEU A 358 11.94 -0.36 -8.43
N LEU A 359 11.37 0.65 -7.76
CA LEU A 359 9.92 0.83 -7.65
C LEU A 359 9.27 0.99 -9.04
N THR A 360 9.80 1.91 -9.85
CA THR A 360 9.25 2.22 -11.18
C THR A 360 9.38 1.05 -12.16
N LEU A 361 10.52 0.34 -12.15
CA LEU A 361 10.72 -0.87 -12.95
C LEU A 361 9.78 -2.00 -12.52
N LEU A 362 9.55 -2.18 -11.21
CA LEU A 362 8.65 -3.20 -10.69
C LEU A 362 7.20 -2.92 -11.13
N LEU A 363 6.70 -1.70 -10.92
CA LEU A 363 5.33 -1.30 -11.30
C LEU A 363 5.11 -1.41 -12.81
N THR A 364 6.02 -0.85 -13.62
CA THR A 364 5.89 -0.85 -15.08
C THR A 364 5.97 -2.26 -15.67
N LYS A 365 6.90 -3.10 -15.18
CA LYS A 365 7.04 -4.49 -15.62
C LYS A 365 5.82 -5.30 -15.23
N ALA A 366 5.36 -5.22 -13.98
CA ALA A 366 4.19 -5.96 -13.51
C ALA A 366 2.93 -5.61 -14.32
N ALA A 367 2.64 -4.32 -14.51
CA ALA A 367 1.47 -3.89 -15.27
C ALA A 367 1.57 -4.28 -16.76
N SER A 368 2.75 -4.14 -17.38
CA SER A 368 2.96 -4.55 -18.78
C SER A 368 2.82 -6.06 -18.96
N THR A 369 3.36 -6.87 -18.05
CA THR A 369 3.23 -8.33 -18.08
C THR A 369 1.78 -8.76 -17.86
N ALA A 370 1.07 -8.13 -16.92
CA ALA A 370 -0.34 -8.39 -16.69
C ALA A 370 -1.17 -8.16 -17.96
N ALA A 371 -1.00 -7.00 -18.62
CA ALA A 371 -1.71 -6.70 -19.86
C ALA A 371 -1.36 -7.68 -20.99
N LYS A 372 -0.08 -8.00 -21.18
CA LYS A 372 0.38 -8.97 -22.19
C LYS A 372 -0.26 -10.35 -21.99
N ASN A 373 -0.47 -10.77 -20.75
CA ASN A 373 -1.03 -12.07 -20.38
C ASN A 373 -2.56 -12.06 -20.26
N GLY A 374 -3.26 -11.03 -20.76
CA GLY A 374 -4.72 -10.93 -20.68
C GLY A 374 -5.27 -10.64 -19.28
N LYS A 375 -4.40 -10.31 -18.32
CA LYS A 375 -4.72 -10.01 -16.91
C LYS A 375 -4.86 -8.49 -16.68
N ILE A 376 -5.55 -7.80 -17.60
CA ILE A 376 -5.58 -6.33 -17.67
C ILE A 376 -5.99 -5.65 -16.35
N LEU A 377 -6.87 -6.27 -15.56
CA LEU A 377 -7.31 -5.75 -14.26
C LEU A 377 -6.17 -5.48 -13.28
N PHE A 378 -5.16 -6.36 -13.24
CA PHE A 378 -4.03 -6.14 -12.36
C PHE A 378 -3.15 -4.98 -12.87
N GLY A 379 -3.07 -4.80 -14.19
CA GLY A 379 -2.44 -3.62 -14.79
C GLY A 379 -3.19 -2.32 -14.44
N LEU A 380 -4.52 -2.33 -14.47
CA LEU A 380 -5.36 -1.20 -14.05
C LEU A 380 -5.21 -0.90 -12.56
N ALA A 381 -5.15 -1.92 -11.71
CA ALA A 381 -4.88 -1.77 -10.28
C ALA A 381 -3.51 -1.13 -10.03
N ILE A 382 -2.48 -1.47 -10.81
CA ILE A 382 -1.16 -0.82 -10.70
C ILE A 382 -1.22 0.64 -11.16
N ILE A 383 -1.97 0.97 -12.21
CA ILE A 383 -2.17 2.36 -12.64
C ILE A 383 -2.86 3.16 -11.52
N PHE A 384 -3.87 2.57 -10.89
CA PHE A 384 -4.51 3.16 -9.72
C PHE A 384 -3.50 3.47 -8.60
N MET A 385 -2.61 2.52 -8.30
CA MET A 385 -1.53 2.70 -7.31
C MET A 385 -0.56 3.83 -7.69
N VAL A 386 -0.17 3.92 -8.96
CA VAL A 386 0.71 4.98 -9.47
C VAL A 386 0.06 6.35 -9.29
N VAL A 387 -1.21 6.49 -9.66
CA VAL A 387 -1.94 7.77 -9.58
C VAL A 387 -2.20 8.18 -8.13
N THR A 388 -2.70 7.26 -7.30
CA THR A 388 -2.94 7.56 -5.88
C THR A 388 -1.64 7.73 -5.09
N GLY A 389 -0.56 7.08 -5.51
CA GLY A 389 0.77 7.26 -4.96
C GLY A 389 1.39 8.65 -5.19
N LEU A 390 0.83 9.47 -6.09
CA LEU A 390 1.23 10.88 -6.24
C LEU A 390 0.78 11.76 -5.07
N VAL A 391 -0.31 11.37 -4.41
CA VAL A 391 -1.00 12.20 -3.43
C VAL A 391 -1.11 11.52 -2.07
N ASP A 392 -0.52 10.35 -1.89
CA ASP A 392 -0.51 9.66 -0.60
C ASP A 392 0.66 8.67 -0.54
N HIS A 393 1.00 8.22 0.67
CA HIS A 393 2.18 7.40 0.93
C HIS A 393 1.85 5.95 1.34
N TYR A 394 0.57 5.65 1.62
CA TYR A 394 0.16 4.39 2.24
C TYR A 394 0.58 3.12 1.48
N TRP A 395 0.79 3.19 0.16
CA TRP A 395 1.28 2.04 -0.63
C TRP A 395 2.69 1.58 -0.23
N LEU A 396 3.48 2.44 0.41
CA LEU A 396 4.83 2.12 0.90
C LEU A 396 4.94 2.09 2.43
N THR A 397 3.92 2.56 3.16
CA THR A 397 4.04 2.78 4.60
C THR A 397 3.07 1.99 5.46
N LEU A 398 1.89 1.62 4.93
CA LEU A 398 0.85 0.92 5.69
C LEU A 398 0.76 -0.55 5.31
N GLN A 399 0.88 -1.43 6.31
CA GLN A 399 0.88 -2.88 6.20
C GLN A 399 -0.25 -3.41 5.29
N GLN A 400 -1.49 -2.95 5.51
CA GLN A 400 -2.66 -3.41 4.76
C GLN A 400 -2.50 -3.15 3.25
N ASN A 401 -2.08 -1.94 2.89
CA ASN A 401 -1.94 -1.52 1.49
C ASN A 401 -0.68 -2.12 0.86
N GLN A 402 0.39 -2.33 1.62
CA GLN A 402 1.59 -3.04 1.16
C GLN A 402 1.30 -4.51 0.84
N LEU A 403 0.54 -5.22 1.68
CA LEU A 403 0.08 -6.59 1.40
C LEU A 403 -0.81 -6.65 0.16
N LEU A 404 -1.73 -5.69 -0.01
CA LEU A 404 -2.55 -5.61 -1.22
C LEU A 404 -1.72 -5.32 -2.47
N ALA A 405 -0.71 -4.45 -2.38
CA ALA A 405 0.22 -4.20 -3.47
C ALA A 405 1.01 -5.47 -3.83
N SER A 406 1.53 -6.20 -2.84
CA SER A 406 2.19 -7.50 -3.07
C SER A 406 1.27 -8.53 -3.73
N LEU A 407 -0.01 -8.56 -3.33
CA LEU A 407 -1.02 -9.40 -3.95
C LEU A 407 -1.18 -9.09 -5.44
N VAL A 408 -1.34 -7.81 -5.77
CA VAL A 408 -1.49 -7.34 -7.16
C VAL A 408 -0.23 -7.61 -7.97
N LEU A 409 0.95 -7.27 -7.46
CA LEU A 409 2.23 -7.43 -8.16
C LEU A 409 2.56 -8.91 -8.40
N GLY A 410 2.39 -9.77 -7.40
CA GLY A 410 2.65 -11.21 -7.53
C GLY A 410 1.77 -11.87 -8.59
N LEU A 411 0.46 -11.55 -8.60
CA LEU A 411 -0.48 -12.10 -9.57
C LEU A 411 -0.32 -11.51 -10.98
N SER A 412 0.11 -10.24 -11.08
CA SER A 412 0.43 -9.57 -12.34
C SER A 412 1.56 -10.27 -13.09
N LEU A 413 2.61 -10.64 -12.36
CA LEU A 413 3.82 -11.24 -12.91
C LEU A 413 3.69 -12.74 -13.16
N ARG A 414 2.69 -13.40 -12.54
CA ARG A 414 2.42 -14.82 -12.74
C ARG A 414 2.14 -15.08 -14.22
N GLU A 415 2.73 -16.13 -14.78
CA GLU A 415 2.42 -16.57 -16.14
C GLU A 415 0.94 -16.99 -16.24
N GLY A 416 0.34 -16.86 -17.42
CA GLY A 416 -0.99 -17.44 -17.67
C GLY A 416 -0.87 -18.95 -17.60
N SER A 417 -1.77 -19.59 -16.86
CA SER A 417 -1.98 -21.05 -16.96
C SER A 417 -2.68 -21.37 -18.26
#